data_AF-A0A412ILP5-F1
#
_entry.id   AF-A0A412ILP5-F1
#
_cell.length_a   1.000
_cell.length_b   1.000
_cell.length_c   1.000
_cell.angle_alpha   90.00
_cell.angle_beta   90.00
_cell.angle_gamma   90.00
#
_symmetry.space_group_name_H-M   'P 1'
#
loop_
_entity.id
_entity.type
_entity.pdbx_description
1 polymer ?
#
loop_
_entity_poly.entity_id
_entity_poly.type
_entity_poly.pdbx_seq_one_letter_code
_entity_poly.pdbx_strand_id
1 'polypeptide(L)'
;MKNLKKILAVIVCVAMMIPTVAFAANTSPAKINVDTAAVSAGKLTYTGETQSPKLTVTINGKTLVEGTDFVVTGKTKVTNAGTYEITISGKGNYTGEQTFKYTVAAKKVTAKAATANKYYTGSKVKTTPVVKADGKTLKAGVDYTVTGDVAIKPGLHKAVIKGKGNYSFTSSVYYRVKYSVPSYAKTTVAKTTYSGKAQAAKITVKNGSKTLKAGRDYVVSGTTKAKNAGKYRIKITGKGNYAGSKTITYTISKCNQKWIGIKTNNTSKKIAVSGVKGKAKVAYATNNSKVKVSGGKISIAKGVKSGTKVKITVKVGATKNFNAYKKTITYVVK
;
A
#
# COMPACT_ATOMS: atom_id res chain seq x y z
N MET A 1 94.41 110.28 -30.55
CA MET A 1 95.00 110.23 -31.91
C MET A 1 95.54 108.83 -32.16
N LYS A 2 95.33 108.34 -33.39
CA LYS A 2 95.83 107.09 -34.01
C LYS A 2 95.06 105.78 -33.72
N ASN A 3 94.17 105.54 -34.68
CA ASN A 3 93.64 104.27 -35.18
C ASN A 3 94.72 103.20 -35.38
N LEU A 4 94.39 101.92 -35.14
CA LEU A 4 94.33 100.89 -36.19
C LEU A 4 93.65 99.59 -35.70
N LYS A 5 92.53 99.21 -36.36
CA LYS A 5 92.06 97.88 -36.80
C LYS A 5 92.22 96.70 -35.81
N LYS A 6 91.23 95.87 -35.47
CA LYS A 6 90.14 95.18 -36.20
C LYS A 6 89.63 94.17 -35.12
N ILE A 7 88.37 93.87 -34.87
CA ILE A 7 87.45 93.00 -35.65
C ILE A 7 86.38 92.49 -34.65
N LEU A 8 85.17 92.27 -35.17
CA LEU A 8 84.08 91.42 -34.69
C LEU A 8 83.13 91.88 -33.58
N ALA A 9 81.87 91.94 -34.01
CA ALA A 9 80.67 92.22 -33.26
C ALA A 9 80.28 91.09 -32.31
N VAL A 10 79.84 91.44 -31.10
CA VAL A 10 79.06 90.57 -30.21
C VAL A 10 77.86 91.38 -29.74
N ILE A 11 76.70 91.04 -30.28
CA ILE A 11 75.40 91.65 -30.02
C ILE A 11 74.59 90.69 -29.14
N VAL A 12 74.29 91.16 -27.93
CA VAL A 12 73.00 91.09 -27.22
C VAL A 12 72.61 89.79 -26.47
N CYS A 13 72.48 90.02 -25.15
CA CYS A 13 71.55 89.46 -24.17
C CYS A 13 71.37 87.94 -24.05
N VAL A 14 72.03 87.41 -23.01
CA VAL A 14 71.69 86.17 -22.30
C VAL A 14 70.29 86.32 -21.69
N ALA A 15 69.28 85.77 -22.35
CA ALA A 15 67.96 85.50 -21.77
C ALA A 15 67.99 84.13 -21.08
N MET A 16 67.39 84.06 -19.90
CA MET A 16 67.35 82.93 -18.98
C MET A 16 66.78 81.66 -19.66
N MET A 17 67.60 80.63 -19.85
CA MET A 17 67.13 79.26 -20.11
C MET A 17 66.91 78.54 -18.78
N ILE A 18 65.65 78.38 -18.39
CA ILE A 18 65.25 77.37 -17.41
C ILE A 18 65.06 76.07 -18.22
N PRO A 19 65.76 74.96 -17.93
CA PRO A 19 65.48 73.71 -18.63
C PRO A 19 64.05 73.26 -18.32
N THR A 20 63.22 73.22 -19.36
CA THR A 20 61.93 72.53 -19.33
C THR A 20 62.21 71.03 -19.18
N VAL A 21 62.03 70.52 -17.96
CA VAL A 21 61.88 69.07 -17.77
C VAL A 21 60.57 68.65 -18.43
N ALA A 22 60.67 67.93 -19.54
CA ALA A 22 59.52 67.23 -20.11
C ALA A 22 59.06 66.19 -19.09
N PHE A 23 57.93 66.43 -18.42
CA PHE A 23 57.17 65.36 -17.78
C PHE A 23 56.77 64.39 -18.89
N ALA A 24 57.46 63.24 -18.98
CA ALA A 24 56.89 62.12 -19.69
C ALA A 24 55.54 61.83 -19.03
N ALA A 25 54.44 62.06 -19.75
CA ALA A 25 53.14 61.57 -19.35
C ALA A 25 53.28 60.06 -19.20
N ASN A 26 53.38 59.60 -17.95
CA ASN A 26 53.40 58.19 -17.62
C ASN A 26 52.00 57.64 -17.93
N THR A 27 51.76 57.31 -19.19
CA THR A 27 50.52 56.67 -19.62
C THR A 27 50.52 55.29 -19.00
N SER A 28 49.64 55.11 -18.00
CA SER A 28 49.41 53.79 -17.41
C SER A 28 49.17 52.79 -18.54
N PRO A 29 49.86 51.64 -18.57
CA PRO A 29 49.70 50.68 -19.66
C PRO A 29 48.22 50.32 -19.83
N ALA A 30 47.78 50.20 -21.08
CA ALA A 30 46.40 49.85 -21.40
C ALA A 30 46.04 48.51 -20.74
N LYS A 31 44.98 48.50 -19.94
CA LYS A 31 44.55 47.30 -19.22
C LYS A 31 43.97 46.27 -20.19
N ILE A 32 44.17 44.99 -19.89
CA ILE A 32 43.73 43.88 -20.73
C ILE A 32 42.31 43.48 -20.34
N ASN A 33 41.38 43.43 -21.30
CA ASN A 33 40.00 43.02 -21.06
C ASN A 33 39.90 41.49 -20.86
N VAL A 34 39.18 41.05 -19.83
CA VAL A 34 38.98 39.62 -19.51
C VAL A 34 37.85 38.95 -20.30
N ASP A 35 37.11 39.67 -21.14
CA ASP A 35 36.05 39.11 -21.99
C ASP A 35 36.51 37.94 -22.90
N THR A 36 37.79 37.95 -23.28
CA THR A 36 38.46 36.93 -24.09
C THR A 36 39.20 35.87 -23.26
N ALA A 37 39.12 35.93 -21.93
CA ALA A 37 39.78 34.95 -21.09
C ALA A 37 39.17 33.55 -21.29
N ALA A 38 40.03 32.53 -21.37
CA ALA A 38 39.62 31.15 -21.32
C ALA A 38 39.43 30.75 -19.86
N VAL A 39 38.19 30.41 -19.51
CA VAL A 39 37.79 30.02 -18.15
C VAL A 39 37.42 28.56 -18.13
N SER A 40 37.94 27.81 -17.16
CA SER A 40 37.56 26.44 -16.90
C SER A 40 37.35 26.18 -15.40
N ALA A 41 36.51 25.20 -15.10
CA ALA A 41 36.22 24.76 -13.73
C ALA A 41 36.47 23.26 -13.58
N GLY A 42 37.00 22.87 -12.43
CA GLY A 42 37.09 21.46 -12.03
C GLY A 42 35.72 20.77 -11.98
N LYS A 43 35.68 19.47 -12.28
CA LYS A 43 34.45 18.68 -12.22
C LYS A 43 33.99 18.53 -10.76
N LEU A 44 32.76 18.93 -10.48
CA LEU A 44 32.13 18.75 -9.16
C LEU A 44 31.01 17.71 -9.24
N THR A 45 30.84 16.93 -8.18
CA THR A 45 29.71 16.00 -8.00
C THR A 45 29.06 16.26 -6.65
N TYR A 46 27.75 16.13 -6.56
CA TYR A 46 27.02 16.32 -5.31
C TYR A 46 27.56 15.41 -4.18
N THR A 47 28.00 16.02 -3.09
CA THR A 47 28.50 15.31 -1.89
C THR A 47 27.54 15.41 -0.70
N GLY A 48 26.63 16.39 -0.72
CA GLY A 48 25.82 16.78 0.44
C GLY A 48 26.38 17.96 1.23
N GLU A 49 27.60 18.39 0.91
CA GLU A 49 28.29 19.52 1.54
C GLU A 49 28.45 20.69 0.56
N THR A 50 28.74 21.88 1.10
CA THR A 50 29.02 23.07 0.29
C THR A 50 30.34 22.91 -0.44
N GLN A 51 30.34 23.19 -1.73
CA GLN A 51 31.48 23.06 -2.63
C GLN A 51 31.70 24.35 -3.41
N SER A 52 32.95 24.56 -3.84
CA SER A 52 33.35 25.65 -4.71
C SER A 52 34.14 25.10 -5.90
N PRO A 53 33.88 25.56 -7.13
CA PRO A 53 34.63 25.13 -8.30
C PRO A 53 36.06 25.64 -8.20
N LYS A 54 37.03 24.76 -8.44
CA LYS A 54 38.42 25.20 -8.67
C LYS A 54 38.49 25.81 -10.07
N LEU A 55 38.64 27.12 -10.15
CA LEU A 55 38.68 27.87 -11.41
C LEU A 55 40.11 27.95 -11.94
N THR A 56 40.24 27.98 -13.26
CA THR A 56 41.48 28.30 -13.95
C THR A 56 41.14 29.30 -15.06
N VAL A 57 41.70 30.50 -14.95
CA VAL A 57 41.47 31.62 -15.87
C VAL A 57 42.80 31.92 -16.56
N THR A 58 42.80 31.87 -17.89
CA THR A 58 43.99 32.13 -18.70
C THR A 58 43.70 33.14 -19.80
N ILE A 59 44.60 34.10 -20.01
CA ILE A 59 44.52 35.07 -21.11
C ILE A 59 45.90 35.22 -21.74
N ASN A 60 45.98 35.15 -23.07
CA ASN A 60 47.23 35.24 -23.84
C ASN A 60 48.34 34.30 -23.32
N GLY A 61 47.97 33.09 -22.89
CA GLY A 61 48.93 32.09 -22.36
C GLY A 61 49.34 32.28 -20.90
N LYS A 62 48.91 33.36 -20.23
CA LYS A 62 49.17 33.61 -18.80
C LYS A 62 47.99 33.14 -17.94
N THR A 63 48.27 32.35 -16.90
CA THR A 63 47.30 32.04 -15.83
C THR A 63 47.17 33.21 -14.88
N LEU A 64 45.94 33.64 -14.64
CA LEU A 64 45.63 34.77 -13.77
C LEU A 64 45.47 34.32 -12.31
N VAL A 65 45.77 35.22 -11.37
CA VAL A 65 45.65 34.98 -9.92
C VAL A 65 44.42 35.68 -9.35
N GLU A 66 43.50 34.91 -8.75
CA GLU A 66 42.32 35.45 -8.09
C GLU A 66 42.70 36.38 -6.93
N GLY A 67 41.99 37.50 -6.80
CA GLY A 67 42.26 38.57 -5.82
C GLY A 67 43.29 39.60 -6.29
N THR A 68 44.19 39.23 -7.23
CA THR A 68 45.21 40.12 -7.80
C THR A 68 44.82 40.57 -9.20
N ASP A 69 44.65 39.62 -10.12
CA ASP A 69 44.38 39.86 -11.54
C ASP A 69 42.88 39.88 -11.88
N PHE A 70 42.06 39.22 -11.06
CA PHE A 70 40.60 39.21 -11.21
C PHE A 70 39.90 38.94 -9.87
N VAL A 71 38.59 39.17 -9.82
CA VAL A 71 37.71 38.78 -8.70
C VAL A 71 36.55 37.96 -9.22
N VAL A 72 36.08 37.00 -8.41
CA VAL A 72 34.94 36.15 -8.75
C VAL A 72 33.74 36.51 -7.89
N THR A 73 32.60 36.77 -8.53
CA THR A 73 31.31 37.04 -7.87
C THR A 73 30.24 36.07 -8.37
N GLY A 74 29.07 36.08 -7.73
CA GLY A 74 27.95 35.18 -8.06
C GLY A 74 27.89 33.92 -7.19
N LYS A 75 27.47 32.78 -7.76
CA LYS A 75 27.26 31.53 -7.01
C LYS A 75 28.56 30.74 -6.87
N THR A 76 29.50 31.22 -6.07
CA THR A 76 30.81 30.57 -5.85
C THR A 76 30.80 29.43 -4.83
N LYS A 77 29.76 29.36 -3.99
CA LYS A 77 29.54 28.30 -2.99
C LYS A 77 28.15 27.70 -3.17
N VAL A 78 28.10 26.40 -3.48
CA VAL A 78 26.85 25.69 -3.77
C VAL A 78 26.86 24.29 -3.17
N THR A 79 25.69 23.79 -2.77
CA THR A 79 25.57 22.45 -2.17
C THR A 79 24.86 21.47 -3.11
N ASN A 80 23.90 21.93 -3.92
CA ASN A 80 23.07 21.06 -4.75
C ASN A 80 23.71 20.79 -6.12
N ALA A 81 23.26 19.73 -6.78
CA ALA A 81 23.54 19.52 -8.19
C ALA A 81 22.79 20.54 -9.05
N GLY A 82 23.40 20.94 -10.15
CA GLY A 82 22.84 21.93 -11.07
C GLY A 82 23.89 22.69 -11.84
N THR A 83 23.43 23.59 -12.70
CA THR A 83 24.29 24.55 -13.41
C THR A 83 24.18 25.89 -12.71
N TYR A 84 25.33 26.48 -12.42
CA TYR A 84 25.48 27.73 -11.69
C TYR A 84 26.30 28.71 -12.50
N GLU A 85 26.07 29.99 -12.26
CA GLU A 85 26.74 31.09 -12.96
C GLU A 85 27.58 31.90 -11.98
N ILE A 86 28.76 32.28 -12.43
CA ILE A 86 29.69 33.19 -11.76
C ILE A 86 30.15 34.25 -12.75
N THR A 87 30.60 35.38 -12.22
CA THR A 87 31.18 36.47 -13.00
C THR A 87 32.63 36.66 -12.60
N ILE A 88 33.50 36.74 -13.59
CA ILE A 88 34.92 37.07 -13.44
C ILE A 88 35.09 38.52 -13.86
N SER A 89 35.52 39.37 -12.93
CA SER A 89 35.77 40.79 -13.19
C SER A 89 37.28 41.07 -13.11
N GLY A 90 37.85 41.69 -14.14
CA GLY A 90 39.26 42.03 -14.18
C GLY A 90 39.67 42.98 -13.05
N LYS A 91 40.87 42.79 -12.50
CA LYS A 91 41.46 43.61 -11.44
C LYS A 91 42.93 43.93 -11.76
N GLY A 92 43.44 45.04 -11.21
CA GLY A 92 44.82 45.46 -11.43
C GLY A 92 45.06 45.84 -12.90
N ASN A 93 45.89 45.05 -13.58
CA ASN A 93 46.23 45.20 -15.00
C ASN A 93 45.14 44.72 -15.96
N TYR A 94 44.04 44.17 -15.42
CA TYR A 94 42.93 43.63 -16.19
C TYR A 94 41.65 44.43 -15.94
N THR A 95 40.75 44.45 -16.93
CA THR A 95 39.45 45.14 -16.92
C THR A 95 38.35 44.26 -17.51
N GLY A 96 37.11 44.75 -17.49
CA GLY A 96 35.97 44.05 -18.09
C GLY A 96 35.44 42.92 -17.21
N GLU A 97 34.40 42.25 -17.70
CA GLU A 97 33.73 41.15 -17.02
C GLU A 97 33.36 40.05 -18.00
N GLN A 98 33.37 38.81 -17.50
CA GLN A 98 32.95 37.64 -18.25
C GLN A 98 32.09 36.74 -17.35
N THR A 99 30.93 36.32 -17.85
CA THR A 99 30.10 35.31 -17.16
C THR A 99 30.51 33.91 -17.56
N PHE A 100 30.54 33.02 -16.58
CA PHE A 100 30.92 31.63 -16.77
C PHE A 100 29.97 30.69 -16.03
N LYS A 101 29.52 29.63 -16.71
CA LYS A 101 28.66 28.60 -16.14
C LYS A 101 29.47 27.35 -15.81
N TYR A 102 29.27 26.83 -14.60
CA TYR A 102 29.82 25.54 -14.17
C TYR A 102 28.72 24.60 -13.69
N THR A 103 28.99 23.30 -13.69
CA THR A 103 28.00 22.28 -13.32
C THR A 103 28.49 21.43 -12.16
N VAL A 104 27.62 21.26 -11.17
CA VAL A 104 27.73 20.21 -10.14
C VAL A 104 26.90 19.02 -10.62
N ALA A 105 27.56 17.92 -10.96
CA ALA A 105 26.89 16.71 -11.42
C ALA A 105 26.09 16.04 -10.30
N ALA A 106 24.94 15.47 -10.64
CA ALA A 106 24.16 14.65 -9.73
C ALA A 106 24.95 13.40 -9.32
N LYS A 107 24.83 13.01 -8.04
CA LYS A 107 25.54 11.85 -7.49
C LYS A 107 24.97 10.56 -8.08
N LYS A 108 25.82 9.74 -8.68
CA LYS A 108 25.45 8.38 -9.09
C LYS A 108 25.41 7.48 -7.86
N VAL A 109 24.27 6.82 -7.64
CA VAL A 109 24.05 5.94 -6.48
C VAL A 109 23.31 4.67 -6.87
N THR A 110 23.46 3.61 -6.09
CA THR A 110 22.58 2.44 -6.17
C THR A 110 21.47 2.57 -5.14
N ALA A 111 20.23 2.74 -5.60
CA ALA A 111 19.07 2.87 -4.73
C ALA A 111 18.37 1.53 -4.50
N LYS A 112 18.11 1.20 -3.23
CA LYS A 112 17.27 0.07 -2.83
C LYS A 112 15.84 0.56 -2.65
N ALA A 113 14.89 -0.14 -3.26
CA ALA A 113 13.47 0.20 -3.18
C ALA A 113 12.66 -0.98 -2.63
N ALA A 114 11.76 -0.69 -1.68
CA ALA A 114 10.85 -1.66 -1.11
C ALA A 114 9.40 -1.16 -1.12
N THR A 115 8.45 -2.08 -1.19
CA THR A 115 7.01 -1.78 -1.27
C THR A 115 6.21 -2.88 -0.58
N ALA A 116 5.09 -2.49 0.02
CA ALA A 116 4.15 -3.43 0.61
C ALA A 116 3.18 -4.02 -0.45
N ASN A 117 2.65 -5.20 -0.15
CA ASN A 117 1.54 -5.76 -0.92
C ASN A 117 0.27 -4.92 -0.72
N LYS A 118 -0.55 -4.80 -1.77
CA LYS A 118 -1.80 -4.03 -1.74
C LYS A 118 -2.98 -4.85 -2.25
N TYR A 119 -4.19 -4.40 -1.92
CA TYR A 119 -5.44 -5.03 -2.32
C TYR A 119 -6.20 -4.16 -3.32
N TYR A 120 -6.72 -4.79 -4.37
CA TYR A 120 -7.62 -4.17 -5.34
C TYR A 120 -9.05 -4.26 -4.81
N THR A 121 -9.67 -3.12 -4.56
CA THR A 121 -11.03 -2.96 -4.02
C THR A 121 -12.05 -2.55 -5.09
N GLY A 122 -11.66 -2.55 -6.36
CA GLY A 122 -12.49 -2.05 -7.47
C GLY A 122 -12.03 -0.71 -8.03
N SER A 123 -11.03 -0.07 -7.41
CA SER A 123 -10.45 1.20 -7.83
C SER A 123 -8.94 1.08 -8.06
N LYS A 124 -8.37 2.04 -8.79
CA LYS A 124 -6.94 2.12 -9.06
C LYS A 124 -6.15 2.13 -7.74
N VAL A 125 -5.07 1.35 -7.67
CA VAL A 125 -4.22 1.24 -6.47
C VAL A 125 -2.88 1.87 -6.76
N LYS A 126 -2.59 2.99 -6.10
CA LYS A 126 -1.27 3.65 -6.13
C LYS A 126 -0.36 3.04 -5.06
N THR A 127 0.87 2.70 -5.42
CA THR A 127 1.92 2.30 -4.49
C THR A 127 2.96 3.40 -4.34
N THR A 128 3.62 3.46 -3.20
CA THR A 128 4.70 4.43 -2.96
C THR A 128 5.89 3.66 -2.41
N PRO A 129 6.93 3.41 -3.22
CA PRO A 129 8.10 2.70 -2.74
C PRO A 129 8.90 3.56 -1.77
N VAL A 130 9.44 2.92 -0.73
CA VAL A 130 10.45 3.50 0.15
C VAL A 130 11.80 3.30 -0.53
N VAL A 131 12.49 4.39 -0.83
CA VAL A 131 13.76 4.39 -1.57
C VAL A 131 14.88 4.85 -0.64
N LYS A 132 15.95 4.06 -0.56
CA LYS A 132 17.15 4.39 0.21
C LYS A 132 18.40 4.35 -0.67
N ALA A 133 19.28 5.33 -0.50
CA ALA A 133 20.60 5.40 -1.10
C ALA A 133 21.60 5.89 -0.03
N ASP A 134 22.78 5.26 0.05
CA ASP A 134 23.84 5.61 1.02
C ASP A 134 23.34 5.74 2.48
N GLY A 135 22.44 4.84 2.91
CA GLY A 135 21.84 4.87 4.25
C GLY A 135 20.74 5.92 4.45
N LYS A 136 20.55 6.86 3.52
CA LYS A 136 19.53 7.91 3.58
C LYS A 136 18.23 7.49 2.89
N THR A 137 17.10 7.76 3.53
CA THR A 137 15.77 7.65 2.89
C THR A 137 15.53 8.88 2.01
N LEU A 138 15.29 8.64 0.72
CA LEU A 138 15.03 9.68 -0.27
C LEU A 138 13.56 10.11 -0.25
N LYS A 139 13.27 11.35 -0.70
CA LYS A 139 11.93 11.93 -0.77
C LYS A 139 11.37 11.89 -2.20
N ALA A 140 10.21 11.27 -2.38
CA ALA A 140 9.51 11.25 -3.67
C ALA A 140 9.17 12.66 -4.16
N GLY A 141 9.29 12.91 -5.46
CA GLY A 141 9.07 14.20 -6.12
C GLY A 141 10.28 15.16 -6.06
N VAL A 142 11.11 15.04 -5.02
CA VAL A 142 12.32 15.83 -4.79
C VAL A 142 13.56 15.08 -5.28
N ASP A 143 13.88 13.96 -4.63
CA ASP A 143 15.10 13.18 -4.88
C ASP A 143 14.91 12.11 -5.96
N TYR A 144 13.65 11.73 -6.24
CA TYR A 144 13.31 10.77 -7.28
C TYR A 144 11.87 10.92 -7.77
N THR A 145 11.59 10.36 -8.94
CA THR A 145 10.23 10.16 -9.47
C THR A 145 9.92 8.68 -9.60
N VAL A 146 8.64 8.33 -9.62
CA VAL A 146 8.17 6.96 -9.79
C VAL A 146 7.17 6.91 -10.94
N THR A 147 7.31 5.92 -11.81
CA THR A 147 6.34 5.59 -12.86
C THR A 147 5.96 4.12 -12.77
N GLY A 148 4.78 3.76 -13.30
CA GLY A 148 4.26 2.38 -13.22
C GLY A 148 3.87 1.96 -11.80
N ASP A 149 3.62 2.92 -10.90
CA ASP A 149 3.22 2.72 -9.51
C ASP A 149 1.70 2.62 -9.32
N VAL A 150 0.92 2.73 -10.39
CA VAL A 150 -0.54 2.62 -10.36
C VAL A 150 -0.99 1.33 -11.03
N ALA A 151 -1.60 0.45 -10.24
CA ALA A 151 -2.21 -0.77 -10.74
C ALA A 151 -3.73 -0.60 -10.91
N ILE A 152 -4.24 -0.94 -12.10
CA ILE A 152 -5.68 -0.93 -12.42
C ILE A 152 -6.33 -2.31 -12.34
N LYS A 153 -5.53 -3.37 -12.18
CA LYS A 153 -5.98 -4.76 -12.02
C LYS A 153 -5.01 -5.54 -11.14
N PRO A 154 -5.44 -6.64 -10.52
CA PRO A 154 -4.54 -7.53 -9.78
C PRO A 154 -3.50 -8.19 -10.68
N GLY A 155 -2.34 -8.45 -10.09
CA GLY A 155 -1.18 -9.01 -10.76
C GLY A 155 0.12 -8.60 -10.10
N LEU A 156 1.22 -9.02 -10.72
CA LEU A 156 2.55 -8.51 -10.44
C LEU A 156 2.80 -7.29 -11.35
N HIS A 157 3.19 -6.17 -10.77
CA HIS A 157 3.44 -4.91 -11.46
C HIS A 157 4.87 -4.44 -11.19
N LYS A 158 5.41 -3.61 -12.09
CA LYS A 158 6.76 -3.06 -12.01
C LYS A 158 6.67 -1.53 -11.91
N ALA A 159 7.19 -0.98 -10.82
CA ALA A 159 7.42 0.45 -10.69
C ALA A 159 8.87 0.78 -11.02
N VAL A 160 9.09 1.83 -11.79
CA VAL A 160 10.41 2.35 -12.16
C VAL A 160 10.67 3.61 -11.35
N ILE A 161 11.81 3.65 -10.68
CA ILE A 161 12.27 4.77 -9.86
C ILE A 161 13.42 5.44 -10.60
N LYS A 162 13.32 6.74 -10.87
CA LYS A 162 14.40 7.54 -11.46
C LYS A 162 14.86 8.61 -10.48
N GLY A 163 16.16 8.70 -10.24
CA GLY A 163 16.76 9.78 -9.46
C GLY A 163 16.47 11.15 -10.08
N LYS A 164 16.34 12.17 -9.23
CA LYS A 164 16.06 13.56 -9.59
C LYS A 164 16.91 14.50 -8.74
N GLY A 165 17.24 15.66 -9.29
CA GLY A 165 17.97 16.71 -8.59
C GLY A 165 19.39 16.25 -8.25
N ASN A 166 19.66 16.09 -6.96
CA ASN A 166 20.98 15.75 -6.44
C ASN A 166 21.44 14.31 -6.74
N TYR A 167 20.54 13.44 -7.23
CA TYR A 167 20.82 12.02 -7.46
C TYR A 167 20.53 11.60 -8.89
N SER A 168 21.37 10.72 -9.43
CA SER A 168 21.20 10.08 -10.74
C SER A 168 21.28 8.57 -10.60
N PHE A 169 20.14 7.91 -10.80
CA PHE A 169 20.04 6.45 -10.81
C PHE A 169 18.74 6.01 -11.50
N THR A 170 18.69 4.75 -11.92
CA THR A 170 17.44 4.08 -12.28
C THR A 170 17.36 2.77 -11.52
N SER A 171 16.25 2.54 -10.85
CA SER A 171 15.96 1.31 -10.11
C SER A 171 14.56 0.83 -10.44
N SER A 172 14.27 -0.42 -10.13
CA SER A 172 12.94 -1.00 -10.34
C SER A 172 12.55 -1.84 -9.15
N VAL A 173 11.27 -1.77 -8.78
CA VAL A 173 10.69 -2.63 -7.74
C VAL A 173 9.43 -3.29 -8.27
N TYR A 174 9.26 -4.56 -7.92
CA TYR A 174 8.05 -5.29 -8.22
C TYR A 174 7.11 -5.24 -7.02
N TYR A 175 5.83 -5.01 -7.29
CA TYR A 175 4.79 -5.04 -6.26
C TYR A 175 3.62 -5.89 -6.73
N ARG A 176 3.03 -6.64 -5.79
CA ARG A 176 1.89 -7.50 -6.09
C ARG A 176 0.60 -6.88 -5.57
N VAL A 177 -0.35 -6.71 -6.48
CA VAL A 177 -1.72 -6.31 -6.15
C VAL A 177 -2.61 -7.53 -6.28
N LYS A 178 -3.34 -7.89 -5.22
CA LYS A 178 -4.29 -9.00 -5.24
C LYS A 178 -5.72 -8.45 -5.13
N TYR A 179 -6.70 -9.14 -5.70
CA TYR A 179 -8.08 -8.97 -5.27
C TYR A 179 -8.16 -9.24 -3.76
N SER A 180 -8.90 -8.39 -3.04
CA SER A 180 -9.41 -8.81 -1.73
C SER A 180 -10.31 -10.05 -1.91
N VAL A 181 -10.26 -10.98 -0.97
CA VAL A 181 -11.13 -12.15 -0.95
C VAL A 181 -12.58 -11.72 -0.86
N PRO A 182 -13.47 -12.43 -1.55
CA PRO A 182 -14.55 -11.75 -2.23
C PRO A 182 -15.58 -11.16 -1.28
N SER A 183 -16.09 -10.00 -1.70
CA SER A 183 -17.30 -9.35 -1.19
C SER A 183 -18.48 -10.33 -1.08
N TYR A 184 -18.57 -11.35 -1.96
CA TYR A 184 -19.69 -12.29 -2.03
C TYR A 184 -19.27 -13.77 -2.12
N ALA A 185 -19.81 -14.60 -1.22
CA ALA A 185 -19.74 -16.05 -1.32
C ALA A 185 -21.07 -16.64 -0.83
N LYS A 186 -21.64 -17.60 -1.57
CA LYS A 186 -22.93 -18.23 -1.26
C LYS A 186 -22.77 -19.75 -1.23
N THR A 187 -23.45 -20.40 -0.30
CA THR A 187 -23.68 -21.85 -0.35
C THR A 187 -25.14 -22.15 -0.56
N THR A 188 -25.43 -23.28 -1.20
CA THR A 188 -26.74 -23.91 -1.20
C THR A 188 -26.60 -25.40 -0.89
N VAL A 189 -27.60 -26.00 -0.27
CA VAL A 189 -27.68 -27.45 -0.06
C VAL A 189 -28.89 -27.99 -0.80
N ALA A 190 -28.78 -29.21 -1.34
CA ALA A 190 -29.85 -29.83 -2.14
C ALA A 190 -31.14 -30.03 -1.34
N LYS A 191 -31.05 -30.29 -0.02
CA LYS A 191 -32.19 -30.29 0.90
C LYS A 191 -31.84 -29.48 2.14
N THR A 192 -32.85 -28.78 2.66
CA THR A 192 -32.70 -27.95 3.87
C THR A 192 -33.07 -28.70 5.14
N THR A 193 -33.49 -29.97 5.06
CA THR A 193 -33.89 -30.79 6.21
C THR A 193 -33.20 -32.16 6.22
N TYR A 194 -33.09 -32.75 7.42
CA TYR A 194 -32.54 -34.09 7.61
C TYR A 194 -33.31 -35.14 6.80
N SER A 195 -32.60 -35.82 5.91
CA SER A 195 -33.15 -36.82 4.99
C SER A 195 -32.68 -38.25 5.27
N GLY A 196 -31.80 -38.45 6.27
CA GLY A 196 -31.14 -39.74 6.52
C GLY A 196 -29.93 -40.01 5.64
N LYS A 197 -29.68 -39.22 4.59
CA LYS A 197 -28.51 -39.32 3.71
C LYS A 197 -27.55 -38.15 3.91
N ALA A 198 -26.28 -38.35 3.58
CA ALA A 198 -25.28 -37.29 3.58
C ALA A 198 -25.57 -36.28 2.47
N GLN A 199 -25.47 -34.99 2.79
CA GLN A 199 -25.85 -33.88 1.91
C GLN A 199 -24.63 -32.97 1.71
N ALA A 200 -24.24 -32.78 0.45
CA ALA A 200 -23.15 -31.89 0.09
C ALA A 200 -23.66 -30.46 -0.12
N ALA A 201 -22.89 -29.49 0.36
CA ALA A 201 -23.11 -28.08 0.05
C ALA A 201 -22.51 -27.76 -1.32
N LYS A 202 -23.34 -27.21 -2.22
CA LYS A 202 -22.90 -26.57 -3.44
C LYS A 202 -22.37 -25.18 -3.09
N ILE A 203 -21.11 -24.93 -3.42
CA ILE A 203 -20.41 -23.69 -3.08
C ILE A 203 -20.24 -22.88 -4.36
N THR A 204 -20.70 -21.64 -4.35
CA THR A 204 -20.52 -20.69 -5.45
C THR A 204 -19.84 -19.44 -4.92
N VAL A 205 -18.67 -19.12 -5.48
CA VAL A 205 -17.86 -17.96 -5.09
C VAL A 205 -17.75 -17.02 -6.28
N LYS A 206 -18.05 -15.73 -6.08
CA LYS A 206 -17.97 -14.71 -7.12
C LYS A 206 -17.20 -13.48 -6.65
N ASN A 207 -16.51 -12.81 -7.57
CA ASN A 207 -16.00 -11.47 -7.37
C ASN A 207 -16.57 -10.55 -8.44
N GLY A 208 -17.50 -9.66 -8.08
CA GLY A 208 -18.37 -8.99 -9.05
C GLY A 208 -19.18 -10.00 -9.87
N SER A 209 -19.18 -9.86 -11.19
CA SER A 209 -19.83 -10.79 -12.13
C SER A 209 -19.05 -12.10 -12.34
N LYS A 210 -17.76 -12.14 -12.00
CA LYS A 210 -16.89 -13.28 -12.28
C LYS A 210 -17.09 -14.43 -11.30
N THR A 211 -17.44 -15.61 -11.81
CA THR A 211 -17.43 -16.86 -11.04
C THR A 211 -16.01 -17.39 -10.89
N LEU A 212 -15.62 -17.71 -9.66
CA LEU A 212 -14.29 -18.20 -9.33
C LEU A 212 -14.25 -19.74 -9.37
N LYS A 213 -13.07 -20.29 -9.70
CA LYS A 213 -12.82 -21.75 -9.73
C LYS A 213 -12.07 -22.21 -8.49
N ALA A 214 -12.56 -23.26 -7.84
CA ALA A 214 -11.88 -23.92 -6.72
C ALA A 214 -10.52 -24.50 -7.17
N GLY A 215 -9.56 -24.57 -6.25
CA GLY A 215 -8.18 -25.03 -6.50
C GLY A 215 -7.27 -24.01 -7.19
N ARG A 216 -7.83 -23.19 -8.09
CA ARG A 216 -7.13 -22.10 -8.80
C ARG A 216 -7.26 -20.76 -8.09
N ASP A 217 -8.49 -20.29 -7.90
CA ASP A 217 -8.80 -18.93 -7.41
C ASP A 217 -9.03 -18.92 -5.89
N TYR A 218 -9.44 -20.05 -5.32
CA TYR A 218 -9.64 -20.22 -3.88
C TYR A 218 -9.53 -21.69 -3.49
N VAL A 219 -9.37 -21.94 -2.20
CA VAL A 219 -9.48 -23.26 -1.57
C VAL A 219 -10.62 -23.27 -0.56
N VAL A 220 -11.21 -24.45 -0.36
CA VAL A 220 -12.33 -24.67 0.57
C VAL A 220 -11.85 -25.56 1.70
N SER A 221 -12.25 -25.23 2.92
CA SER A 221 -12.00 -26.02 4.12
C SER A 221 -13.23 -26.03 5.04
N GLY A 222 -13.30 -26.96 5.99
CA GLY A 222 -14.45 -27.15 6.88
C GLY A 222 -15.40 -28.25 6.39
N THR A 223 -16.62 -28.28 6.93
CA THR A 223 -17.58 -29.35 6.63
C THR A 223 -18.35 -29.02 5.36
N THR A 224 -17.96 -29.63 4.23
CA THR A 224 -18.64 -29.46 2.93
C THR A 224 -19.77 -30.48 2.69
N LYS A 225 -19.79 -31.55 3.48
CA LYS A 225 -20.79 -32.63 3.40
C LYS A 225 -21.15 -33.07 4.80
N ALA A 226 -22.45 -33.15 5.09
CA ALA A 226 -22.93 -33.56 6.41
C ALA A 226 -24.22 -34.40 6.32
N LYS A 227 -24.37 -35.37 7.24
CA LYS A 227 -25.56 -36.25 7.33
C LYS A 227 -26.61 -35.72 8.30
N ASN A 228 -26.18 -35.25 9.46
CA ASN A 228 -27.08 -34.89 10.56
C ASN A 228 -27.61 -33.46 10.43
N ALA A 229 -28.72 -33.16 11.11
CA ALA A 229 -29.16 -31.79 11.29
C ALA A 229 -28.13 -31.00 12.11
N GLY A 230 -27.96 -29.73 11.79
CA GLY A 230 -26.98 -28.85 12.40
C GLY A 230 -26.61 -27.65 11.51
N LYS A 231 -25.88 -26.71 12.10
CA LYS A 231 -25.27 -25.58 11.41
C LYS A 231 -23.81 -25.88 11.15
N TYR A 232 -23.41 -25.87 9.88
CA TYR A 232 -22.07 -26.24 9.42
C TYR A 232 -21.34 -25.02 8.87
N ARG A 233 -20.02 -24.96 9.09
CA ARG A 233 -19.16 -23.85 8.67
C ARG A 233 -18.23 -24.30 7.55
N ILE A 234 -18.12 -23.46 6.53
CA ILE A 234 -17.20 -23.62 5.40
C ILE A 234 -16.34 -22.35 5.31
N LYS A 235 -15.02 -22.52 5.30
CA LYS A 235 -14.06 -21.44 5.12
C LYS A 235 -13.52 -21.47 3.70
N ILE A 236 -13.67 -20.35 3.00
CA ILE A 236 -13.12 -20.09 1.68
C ILE A 236 -11.90 -19.19 1.85
N THR A 237 -10.76 -19.63 1.31
CA THR A 237 -9.51 -18.87 1.38
C THR A 237 -9.05 -18.57 -0.04
N GLY A 238 -8.75 -17.30 -0.34
CA GLY A 238 -8.28 -16.90 -1.68
C GLY A 238 -6.93 -17.52 -2.03
N LYS A 239 -6.71 -17.77 -3.32
CA LYS A 239 -5.46 -18.27 -3.88
C LYS A 239 -5.06 -17.45 -5.11
N GLY A 240 -3.77 -17.43 -5.43
CA GLY A 240 -3.23 -16.72 -6.59
C GLY A 240 -3.45 -15.20 -6.48
N ASN A 241 -4.30 -14.68 -7.38
CA ASN A 241 -4.64 -13.26 -7.42
C ASN A 241 -5.69 -12.85 -6.37
N TYR A 242 -6.15 -13.73 -5.49
CA TYR A 242 -7.09 -13.43 -4.40
C TYR A 242 -6.40 -13.65 -3.05
N ALA A 243 -6.65 -12.78 -2.06
CA ALA A 243 -6.09 -12.90 -0.71
C ALA A 243 -7.08 -12.53 0.41
N GLY A 244 -7.01 -13.26 1.54
CA GLY A 244 -7.96 -13.18 2.66
C GLY A 244 -8.76 -14.48 2.86
N SER A 245 -9.76 -14.46 3.74
CA SER A 245 -10.68 -15.60 3.91
C SER A 245 -12.11 -15.14 4.25
N LYS A 246 -13.11 -15.93 3.86
CA LYS A 246 -14.52 -15.72 4.20
C LYS A 246 -15.12 -17.01 4.72
N THR A 247 -15.84 -16.93 5.84
CA THR A 247 -16.58 -18.07 6.39
C THR A 247 -18.04 -17.91 6.03
N ILE A 248 -18.63 -18.97 5.48
CA ILE A 248 -20.05 -19.08 5.19
C ILE A 248 -20.62 -20.29 5.90
N THR A 249 -21.92 -20.27 6.15
CA THR A 249 -22.60 -21.35 6.86
C THR A 249 -23.79 -21.87 6.08
N TYR A 250 -24.08 -23.15 6.23
CA TYR A 250 -25.34 -23.74 5.82
C TYR A 250 -25.96 -24.52 6.97
N THR A 251 -27.27 -24.70 6.93
CA THR A 251 -28.02 -25.40 7.97
C THR A 251 -28.77 -26.56 7.35
N ILE A 252 -28.66 -27.74 7.95
CA ILE A 252 -29.58 -28.85 7.75
C ILE A 252 -30.53 -28.82 8.94
N SER A 253 -31.78 -28.43 8.71
CA SER A 253 -32.81 -28.39 9.76
C SER A 253 -33.24 -29.80 10.17
N LYS A 254 -33.72 -29.94 11.40
CA LYS A 254 -34.37 -31.17 11.86
C LYS A 254 -35.62 -31.43 11.02
N CYS A 255 -35.95 -32.70 10.78
CA CYS A 255 -37.20 -33.06 10.11
C CYS A 255 -38.29 -33.44 11.13
N ASN A 256 -39.55 -33.34 10.73
CA ASN A 256 -40.67 -33.68 11.59
C ASN A 256 -40.79 -35.20 11.79
N GLN A 257 -41.30 -35.61 12.96
CA GLN A 257 -41.74 -36.98 13.23
C GLN A 257 -42.99 -37.25 12.37
N LYS A 258 -42.86 -37.95 11.24
CA LYS A 258 -43.95 -38.07 10.24
C LYS A 258 -45.09 -39.01 10.65
N TRP A 259 -44.81 -40.13 11.31
CA TRP A 259 -45.84 -41.13 11.66
C TRP A 259 -45.60 -41.66 13.06
N ILE A 260 -46.20 -41.01 14.05
CA ILE A 260 -46.24 -41.51 15.44
C ILE A 260 -47.59 -42.18 15.65
N GLY A 261 -47.56 -43.51 15.83
CA GLY A 261 -48.74 -44.29 16.18
C GLY A 261 -49.00 -44.19 17.69
N ILE A 262 -50.23 -43.83 18.07
CA ILE A 262 -50.65 -43.78 19.48
C ILE A 262 -51.93 -44.59 19.61
N LYS A 263 -51.90 -45.66 20.41
CA LYS A 263 -53.04 -46.52 20.69
C LYS A 263 -53.28 -46.61 22.19
N THR A 264 -54.53 -46.50 22.61
CA THR A 264 -54.96 -46.72 23.99
C THR A 264 -55.58 -48.09 24.14
N ASN A 265 -55.28 -48.78 25.23
CA ASN A 265 -55.91 -50.03 25.62
C ASN A 265 -56.54 -49.84 27.00
N ASN A 266 -57.88 -49.84 27.05
CA ASN A 266 -58.62 -49.55 28.27
C ASN A 266 -58.58 -50.71 29.26
N THR A 267 -58.63 -51.96 28.78
CA THR A 267 -58.60 -53.18 29.62
C THR A 267 -57.29 -53.29 30.38
N SER A 268 -56.16 -53.10 29.69
CA SER A 268 -54.82 -53.17 30.28
C SER A 268 -54.31 -51.84 30.84
N LYS A 269 -55.11 -50.76 30.76
CA LYS A 269 -54.77 -49.40 31.19
C LYS A 269 -53.40 -48.95 30.65
N LYS A 270 -53.20 -49.04 29.33
CA LYS A 270 -51.92 -48.74 28.66
C LYS A 270 -52.06 -47.83 27.45
N ILE A 271 -51.02 -47.05 27.18
CA ILE A 271 -50.80 -46.28 25.96
C ILE A 271 -49.58 -46.87 25.26
N ALA A 272 -49.78 -47.39 24.06
CA ALA A 272 -48.72 -47.83 23.18
C ALA A 272 -48.35 -46.69 22.21
N VAL A 273 -47.06 -46.36 22.16
CA VAL A 273 -46.51 -45.34 21.25
C VAL A 273 -45.50 -46.02 20.33
N SER A 274 -45.71 -45.94 19.02
CA SER A 274 -44.86 -46.55 17.99
C SER A 274 -44.42 -45.52 16.93
N GLY A 275 -43.40 -45.87 16.14
CA GLY A 275 -42.89 -45.01 15.06
C GLY A 275 -42.00 -43.84 15.52
N VAL A 276 -41.64 -43.78 16.81
CA VAL A 276 -40.76 -42.75 17.37
C VAL A 276 -39.35 -42.86 16.78
N LYS A 277 -38.92 -41.81 16.05
CA LYS A 277 -37.60 -41.80 15.40
C LYS A 277 -36.53 -41.16 16.29
N GLY A 278 -35.30 -41.64 16.11
CA GLY A 278 -34.11 -41.08 16.77
C GLY A 278 -34.01 -41.41 18.27
N LYS A 279 -34.68 -42.47 18.74
CA LYS A 279 -34.74 -42.86 20.16
C LYS A 279 -35.19 -41.69 21.07
N ALA A 280 -36.15 -40.89 20.59
CA ALA A 280 -36.66 -39.76 21.34
C ALA A 280 -37.36 -40.22 22.63
N LYS A 281 -37.13 -39.50 23.74
CA LYS A 281 -37.83 -39.75 25.00
C LYS A 281 -39.32 -39.48 24.85
N VAL A 282 -40.14 -40.41 25.31
CA VAL A 282 -41.61 -40.27 25.37
C VAL A 282 -42.00 -39.93 26.80
N ALA A 283 -42.79 -38.87 26.95
CA ALA A 283 -43.37 -38.42 28.20
C ALA A 283 -44.87 -38.21 28.04
N TYR A 284 -45.58 -38.19 29.15
CA TYR A 284 -47.02 -38.07 29.18
C TYR A 284 -47.41 -36.93 30.11
N ALA A 285 -48.41 -36.15 29.71
CA ALA A 285 -49.06 -35.16 30.56
C ALA A 285 -50.56 -35.43 30.57
N THR A 286 -51.18 -35.24 31.72
CA THR A 286 -52.61 -35.45 31.96
C THR A 286 -53.24 -34.12 32.37
N ASN A 287 -54.48 -33.87 31.96
CA ASN A 287 -55.25 -32.74 32.48
C ASN A 287 -55.95 -33.07 33.82
N ASN A 288 -55.87 -34.31 34.31
CA ASN A 288 -56.50 -34.75 35.54
C ASN A 288 -55.43 -35.26 36.52
N SER A 289 -55.26 -34.57 37.65
CA SER A 289 -54.23 -34.88 38.67
C SER A 289 -54.37 -36.28 39.29
N LYS A 290 -55.58 -36.86 39.26
CA LYS A 290 -55.86 -38.22 39.76
C LYS A 290 -55.54 -39.32 38.75
N VAL A 291 -55.14 -38.98 37.52
CA VAL A 291 -54.76 -39.95 36.48
C VAL A 291 -53.31 -39.71 36.04
N LYS A 292 -52.41 -40.63 36.38
CA LYS A 292 -50.98 -40.54 36.04
C LYS A 292 -50.63 -41.53 34.94
N VAL A 293 -49.64 -41.19 34.12
CA VAL A 293 -49.09 -42.11 33.11
C VAL A 293 -47.58 -42.18 33.23
N SER A 294 -47.05 -43.38 33.47
CA SER A 294 -45.61 -43.66 33.57
C SER A 294 -45.25 -44.89 32.76
N GLY A 295 -44.21 -44.79 31.92
CA GLY A 295 -43.82 -45.89 31.01
C GLY A 295 -44.95 -46.38 30.10
N GLY A 296 -45.93 -45.52 29.79
CA GLY A 296 -47.14 -45.87 29.03
C GLY A 296 -48.23 -46.59 29.84
N LYS A 297 -48.00 -46.92 31.11
CA LYS A 297 -49.03 -47.47 32.01
C LYS A 297 -49.85 -46.34 32.63
N ILE A 298 -51.17 -46.49 32.67
CA ILE A 298 -52.12 -45.54 33.23
C ILE A 298 -52.49 -45.99 34.65
N SER A 299 -52.33 -45.09 35.61
CA SER A 299 -52.69 -45.30 37.02
C SER A 299 -53.78 -44.29 37.40
N ILE A 300 -54.86 -44.78 38.02
CA ILE A 300 -56.05 -43.98 38.36
C ILE A 300 -56.21 -44.04 39.88
N ALA A 301 -56.19 -42.89 40.54
CA ALA A 301 -56.41 -42.77 41.97
C ALA A 301 -57.89 -42.96 42.34
N LYS A 302 -58.16 -43.25 43.61
CA LYS A 302 -59.54 -43.39 44.13
C LYS A 302 -60.37 -42.12 43.86
N GLY A 303 -61.67 -42.31 43.60
CA GLY A 303 -62.63 -41.23 43.41
C GLY A 303 -62.70 -40.65 41.99
N VAL A 304 -62.17 -41.33 40.97
CA VAL A 304 -62.43 -41.01 39.55
C VAL A 304 -63.53 -41.94 39.03
N LYS A 305 -64.65 -41.37 38.57
CA LYS A 305 -65.83 -42.13 38.13
C LYS A 305 -65.61 -42.80 36.76
N SER A 306 -66.21 -43.96 36.55
CA SER A 306 -66.31 -44.57 35.21
C SER A 306 -67.02 -43.60 34.25
N GLY A 307 -66.61 -43.60 32.97
CA GLY A 307 -67.05 -42.66 31.96
C GLY A 307 -66.31 -41.31 31.95
N THR A 308 -65.49 -41.01 32.96
CA THR A 308 -64.70 -39.75 32.99
C THR A 308 -63.74 -39.67 31.79
N LYS A 309 -63.82 -38.59 31.02
CA LYS A 309 -62.93 -38.31 29.88
C LYS A 309 -61.68 -37.55 30.34
N VAL A 310 -60.51 -38.16 30.18
CA VAL A 310 -59.21 -37.59 30.55
C VAL A 310 -58.40 -37.31 29.29
N LYS A 311 -57.89 -36.08 29.14
CA LYS A 311 -56.98 -35.70 28.06
C LYS A 311 -55.55 -36.07 28.45
N ILE A 312 -54.94 -36.94 27.66
CA ILE A 312 -53.55 -37.35 27.83
C ILE A 312 -52.75 -36.84 26.64
N THR A 313 -51.80 -35.95 26.88
CA THR A 313 -50.84 -35.46 25.89
C THR A 313 -49.60 -36.34 25.90
N VAL A 314 -49.40 -37.09 24.81
CA VAL A 314 -48.14 -37.78 24.52
C VAL A 314 -47.15 -36.77 23.96
N LYS A 315 -46.02 -36.58 24.64
CA LYS A 315 -44.93 -35.68 24.26
C LYS A 315 -43.71 -36.51 23.86
N VAL A 316 -43.29 -36.40 22.62
CA VAL A 316 -42.06 -37.00 22.09
C VAL A 316 -41.02 -35.88 22.00
N GLY A 317 -39.90 -36.04 22.71
CA GLY A 317 -38.82 -35.05 22.75
C GLY A 317 -38.15 -34.82 21.39
N ALA A 318 -37.54 -33.65 21.21
CA ALA A 318 -36.65 -33.42 20.07
C ALA A 318 -35.36 -34.24 20.22
N THR A 319 -34.79 -34.65 19.10
CA THR A 319 -33.48 -35.33 19.06
C THR A 319 -32.50 -34.54 18.20
N LYS A 320 -31.32 -35.10 17.94
CA LYS A 320 -30.33 -34.49 17.05
C LYS A 320 -30.92 -34.16 15.67
N ASN A 321 -31.73 -35.08 15.11
CA ASN A 321 -32.19 -35.01 13.72
C ASN A 321 -33.71 -34.80 13.55
N PHE A 322 -34.49 -34.98 14.62
CA PHE A 322 -35.96 -34.91 14.56
C PHE A 322 -36.50 -33.84 15.50
N ASN A 323 -37.51 -33.10 15.04
CA ASN A 323 -38.26 -32.15 15.86
C ASN A 323 -39.06 -32.88 16.94
N ALA A 324 -39.40 -32.15 18.01
CA ALA A 324 -40.35 -32.64 19.00
C ALA A 324 -41.72 -32.86 18.36
N TYR A 325 -42.50 -33.77 18.94
CA TYR A 325 -43.87 -34.04 18.53
C TYR A 325 -44.77 -34.11 19.76
N LYS A 326 -46.00 -33.61 19.64
CA LYS A 326 -47.00 -33.73 20.69
C LYS A 326 -48.35 -34.09 20.07
N LYS A 327 -49.10 -34.98 20.72
CA LYS A 327 -50.48 -35.29 20.37
C LYS A 327 -51.28 -35.58 21.63
N THR A 328 -52.46 -35.00 21.71
CA THR A 328 -53.40 -35.25 22.80
C THR A 328 -54.42 -36.28 22.34
N ILE A 329 -54.66 -37.27 23.20
CA ILE A 329 -55.70 -38.28 23.04
C ILE A 329 -56.67 -38.19 24.21
N THR A 330 -57.88 -38.70 24.01
CA THR A 330 -58.87 -38.82 25.08
C THR A 330 -58.90 -40.27 25.55
N TYR A 331 -58.67 -40.46 26.85
CA TYR A 331 -58.85 -41.73 27.55
C TYR A 331 -60.15 -41.67 28.34
N VAL A 332 -60.97 -42.72 28.24
CA VAL A 332 -62.21 -42.85 29.02
C VAL A 332 -61.97 -43.85 30.13
N VAL A 333 -62.14 -43.42 31.38
CA VAL A 333 -62.04 -44.29 32.54
C VAL A 333 -63.14 -45.33 32.45
N LYS A 334 -62.77 -46.62 32.50
CA LYS A 334 -63.71 -47.74 32.60
C LYS A 334 -63.82 -48.17 34.05
#